data_AF-A0A1C7MB37-F1
#
_entry.id   AF-A0A1C7MB37-F1
#
_cell.length_a   1.000
_cell.length_b   1.000
_cell.length_c   1.000
_cell.angle_alpha   90.00
_cell.angle_beta   90.00
_cell.angle_gamma   90.00
#
_symmetry.space_group_name_H-M   'P 1'
#
loop_
_entity.id
_entity.type
_entity.pdbx_description
1 polymer ?
#
loop_
_entity_poly.entity_id
_entity_poly.type
_entity_poly.pdbx_seq_one_letter_code
_entity_poly.pdbx_strand_id
1 'polypeptide(L)'
;MQGVDLSHVICSPTAVGAIKSYSPDLIVHPILREEEIPYSIKPTLSSLLARLHVLVLGPGLGWEDYMIRFAKLALNIAKDQARRTVDSVCTSCGDD
;
A
#
# COMPACT_ATOMS: atom_id res chain seq x y z
N MET A 1 -15.56 3.80 -21.61
CA MET A 1 -15.14 2.43 -21.26
C MET A 1 -13.71 2.52 -20.72
N GLN A 2 -13.55 2.81 -19.43
CA GLN A 2 -12.23 2.82 -18.79
C GLN A 2 -12.03 1.43 -18.21
N GLY A 3 -11.60 0.50 -19.06
CA GLY A 3 -11.05 -0.77 -18.61
C GLY A 3 -9.65 -0.51 -18.08
N VAL A 4 -9.53 -0.30 -16.78
CA VAL A 4 -8.24 -0.44 -16.10
C VAL A 4 -8.37 -1.61 -15.13
N ASP A 5 -7.53 -2.59 -15.40
CA ASP A 5 -7.51 -3.94 -14.90
C ASP A 5 -7.10 -3.97 -13.42
N LEU A 6 -7.78 -4.81 -12.63
CA LEU A 6 -7.49 -5.20 -11.23
C LEU A 6 -6.90 -4.12 -10.30
N SER A 7 -7.75 -3.47 -9.50
CA SER A 7 -7.31 -2.66 -8.36
C SER A 7 -7.05 -3.55 -7.13
N HIS A 8 -5.81 -3.52 -6.65
CA HIS A 8 -5.39 -4.22 -5.44
C HIS A 8 -5.32 -3.23 -4.26
N VAL A 9 -5.98 -3.57 -3.15
CA VAL A 9 -5.93 -2.76 -1.93
C VAL A 9 -5.26 -3.57 -0.84
N ILE A 10 -4.19 -3.02 -0.25
CA ILE A 10 -3.46 -3.62 0.87
C ILE A 10 -3.83 -2.83 2.11
N CYS A 11 -4.42 -3.48 3.11
CA CYS A 11 -4.92 -2.81 4.30
C CYS A 11 -4.87 -3.70 5.53
N SER A 12 -5.26 -3.16 6.67
CA SER A 12 -5.51 -3.96 7.88
C SER A 12 -6.76 -4.82 7.73
N PRO A 13 -6.87 -5.96 8.44
CA PRO A 13 -8.05 -6.82 8.43
C PRO A 13 -9.34 -6.09 8.83
N THR A 14 -9.23 -5.11 9.73
CA THR A 14 -10.36 -4.30 10.23
C THR A 14 -10.93 -3.38 9.14
N ALA A 15 -10.11 -2.93 8.19
CA ALA A 15 -10.53 -2.05 7.10
C ALA A 15 -11.21 -2.79 5.93
N VAL A 16 -11.06 -4.11 5.82
CA VAL A 16 -11.59 -4.90 4.69
C VAL A 16 -13.09 -4.74 4.52
N GLY A 17 -13.84 -4.81 5.62
CA GLY A 17 -15.30 -4.72 5.61
C GLY A 17 -15.75 -3.38 5.03
N ALA A 18 -15.12 -2.29 5.47
CA ALA A 18 -15.43 -0.96 4.96
C ALA A 18 -15.11 -0.84 3.46
N ILE A 19 -13.91 -1.25 3.03
CA ILE A 19 -13.48 -1.14 1.61
C ILE A 19 -14.38 -1.96 0.69
N LYS A 20 -14.67 -3.22 1.06
CA LYS A 20 -15.55 -4.09 0.25
C LYS A 20 -16.99 -3.60 0.23
N SER A 21 -17.45 -2.89 1.27
CA SER A 21 -18.78 -2.29 1.28
C SER A 21 -18.93 -1.17 0.26
N TYR A 22 -17.86 -0.43 -0.06
CA TYR A 22 -17.88 0.60 -1.10
C TYR A 22 -17.71 0.00 -2.50
N SER A 23 -16.86 -1.01 -2.65
CA SER A 23 -16.61 -1.66 -3.95
C SER A 23 -16.24 -3.14 -3.75
N PRO A 24 -17.19 -4.07 -3.93
CA PRO A 24 -16.97 -5.50 -3.70
C PRO A 24 -16.03 -6.15 -4.73
N ASP A 25 -15.89 -5.56 -5.91
CA ASP A 25 -15.01 -6.04 -6.99
C ASP A 25 -13.51 -5.78 -6.75
N LEU A 26 -13.15 -5.05 -5.68
CA LEU A 26 -11.76 -4.80 -5.32
C LEU A 26 -11.09 -6.04 -4.73
N ILE A 27 -9.85 -6.30 -5.13
CA ILE A 27 -9.03 -7.37 -4.54
C ILE A 27 -8.35 -6.81 -3.29
N VAL A 28 -8.93 -7.10 -2.13
CA VAL A 28 -8.43 -6.64 -0.83
C VAL A 28 -7.52 -7.68 -0.18
N HIS A 29 -6.32 -7.27 0.20
CA HIS A 29 -5.26 -8.07 0.84
C HIS A 29 -5.08 -7.62 2.31
N PRO A 30 -5.74 -8.26 3.28
CA PRO A 30 -5.63 -7.92 4.71
C PRO A 30 -4.37 -8.47 5.37
N ILE A 31 -3.20 -8.04 4.89
CA ILE A 31 -1.90 -8.53 5.34
C ILE A 31 -1.21 -7.60 6.34
N LEU A 32 -1.74 -6.39 6.57
CA LEU A 32 -1.17 -5.43 7.52
C LEU A 32 -1.74 -5.68 8.92
N ARG A 33 -1.04 -6.46 9.74
CA ARG A 33 -1.41 -6.71 11.15
C ARG A 33 -0.34 -6.13 12.05
N GLU A 34 -0.74 -5.70 13.25
CA GLU A 34 0.19 -5.15 14.23
C GLU A 34 1.16 -6.23 14.73
N GLU A 35 0.66 -7.45 14.89
CA GLU A 35 1.45 -8.62 15.31
C GLU A 35 2.42 -9.15 14.23
N GLU A 36 2.27 -8.70 12.97
CA GLU A 36 3.06 -9.20 11.84
C GLU A 36 4.36 -8.42 11.66
N ILE A 37 5.44 -9.16 11.42
CA ILE A 37 6.77 -8.56 11.22
C ILE A 37 6.85 -8.04 9.77
N PRO A 38 7.21 -6.75 9.54
CA PRO A 38 7.29 -6.18 8.20
C PRO A 38 8.15 -7.00 7.22
N TYR A 39 9.22 -7.60 7.73
CA TYR A 39 10.11 -8.43 6.93
C TYR A 39 9.44 -9.71 6.39
N SER A 40 8.53 -10.32 7.15
CA SER A 40 7.84 -11.56 6.75
C SER A 40 6.93 -11.34 5.55
N ILE A 41 6.29 -10.17 5.45
CA ILE A 41 5.38 -9.86 4.35
C ILE A 41 6.11 -9.22 3.14
N LYS A 42 7.37 -8.80 3.31
CA LYS A 42 8.20 -8.20 2.26
C LYS A 42 8.16 -8.97 0.92
N PRO A 43 8.36 -10.31 0.86
CA PRO A 43 8.33 -11.04 -0.41
C PRO A 43 6.94 -11.00 -1.07
N THR A 44 5.88 -11.13 -0.29
CA THR A 44 4.49 -11.04 -0.77
C THR A 44 4.21 -9.64 -1.33
N LEU A 45 4.59 -8.61 -0.57
CA LEU A 45 4.44 -7.21 -0.97
C LEU A 45 5.24 -6.91 -2.23
N SER A 46 6.49 -7.40 -2.32
CA SER A 46 7.34 -7.25 -3.51
C SER A 46 6.74 -7.91 -4.74
N SER A 47 6.17 -9.11 -4.61
CA SER A 47 5.49 -9.81 -5.71
C SER A 47 4.22 -9.09 -6.17
N LEU A 48 3.43 -8.55 -5.23
CA LEU A 48 2.27 -7.72 -5.54
C LEU A 48 2.68 -6.43 -6.26
N LEU A 49 3.65 -5.71 -5.71
CA LEU A 49 4.18 -4.48 -6.29
C LEU A 49 4.79 -4.74 -7.67
N ALA A 50 5.47 -5.86 -7.88
CA ALA A 50 6.03 -6.27 -9.18
C ALA A 50 4.98 -6.42 -10.29
N ARG A 51 3.69 -6.48 -9.96
CA ARG A 51 2.58 -6.56 -10.92
C ARG A 51 1.79 -5.25 -11.05
N LEU A 52 2.04 -4.26 -10.19
CA LEU A 52 1.22 -3.04 -10.05
C LEU A 52 1.86 -1.81 -10.69
N HIS A 53 1.32 -1.29 -11.80
CA HIS A 53 1.91 -0.15 -12.54
C HIS A 53 2.07 1.13 -11.70
N VAL A 54 1.14 1.38 -10.79
CA VAL A 54 1.10 2.56 -9.93
C VAL A 54 0.92 2.10 -8.49
N LEU A 55 1.75 2.63 -7.59
CA LEU A 55 1.55 2.51 -6.16
C LEU A 55 1.04 3.84 -5.63
N VAL A 56 -0.12 3.80 -4.98
CA VAL A 56 -0.71 4.95 -4.29
C VAL A 56 -0.64 4.71 -2.79
N LEU A 57 0.07 5.58 -2.08
CA LEU A 57 0.04 5.64 -0.62
C LEU A 57 -0.87 6.81 -0.23
N GLY A 58 -2.04 6.50 0.34
CA GLY A 58 -3.06 7.49 0.66
C GLY A 58 -3.01 7.98 2.11
N PRO A 59 -3.58 9.17 2.41
CA PRO A 59 -3.66 9.74 3.76
C PRO A 59 -4.61 8.99 4.73
N GLY A 60 -5.15 7.85 4.30
CA GLY A 60 -5.99 6.96 5.11
C GLY A 60 -5.31 5.65 5.50
N LEU A 61 -4.00 5.53 5.30
CA LEU A 61 -3.28 4.31 5.68
C LEU A 61 -3.37 4.06 7.20
N GLY A 62 -3.37 5.13 8.00
CA GLY A 62 -3.32 5.07 9.46
C GLY A 62 -2.03 5.68 9.98
N TRP A 63 -2.08 6.26 11.18
CA TRP A 63 -0.93 6.89 11.83
C TRP A 63 -0.25 5.96 12.84
N GLU A 64 -0.71 4.72 12.93
CA GLU A 64 -0.13 3.75 13.85
C GLU A 64 1.30 3.40 13.44
N ASP A 65 2.17 3.19 14.43
CA ASP A 65 3.59 2.90 14.23
C ASP A 65 3.83 1.71 13.29
N TYR A 66 3.03 0.64 13.43
CA TYR A 66 3.13 -0.54 12.57
C TYR A 66 2.79 -0.18 11.12
N MET A 67 1.78 0.66 10.90
CA MET A 67 1.32 1.07 9.59
C MET A 67 2.35 1.95 8.87
N ILE A 68 2.95 2.89 9.59
CA ILE A 68 4.04 3.73 9.09
C ILE A 68 5.25 2.87 8.70
N ARG A 69 5.58 1.83 9.49
CA ARG A 69 6.65 0.88 9.15
C ARG A 69 6.34 0.12 7.86
N PHE A 70 5.10 -0.33 7.67
CA PHE A 70 4.67 -0.98 6.43
C PHE A 70 4.70 -0.03 5.24
N ALA A 71 4.28 1.22 5.40
CA ALA A 71 4.36 2.25 4.37
C ALA A 71 5.81 2.49 3.92
N LYS A 72 6.72 2.66 4.89
CA LYS A 72 8.16 2.81 4.63
C LYS A 72 8.74 1.58 3.92
N LEU A 73 8.33 0.37 4.31
CA LEU A 73 8.74 -0.85 3.63
C LEU A 73 8.24 -0.89 2.18
N ALA A 74 6.96 -0.60 1.95
CA ALA A 74 6.37 -0.54 0.61
C ALA A 74 7.09 0.47 -0.29
N LEU A 75 7.37 1.66 0.25
CA LEU A 75 8.10 2.71 -0.44
C LEU A 75 9.53 2.28 -0.79
N ASN A 76 10.25 1.64 0.12
CA ASN A 76 11.60 1.13 -0.14
C ASN A 76 11.61 0.07 -1.25
N ILE A 77 10.64 -0.86 -1.24
CA ILE A 77 10.50 -1.86 -2.30
C ILE A 77 10.17 -1.19 -3.65
N ALA A 78 9.24 -0.23 -3.64
CA ALA A 78 8.85 0.50 -4.86
C ALA A 78 10.02 1.31 -5.46
N LYS A 79 10.85 1.92 -4.59
CA LYS A 79 12.08 2.61 -4.98
C LYS A 79 13.09 1.66 -5.63
N ASP A 80 13.31 0.49 -5.02
CA ASP A 80 14.20 -0.56 -5.57
C ASP A 80 13.72 -1.05 -6.95
N GLN A 81 12.40 -1.13 -7.14
CA GLN A 81 11.78 -1.52 -8.42
C GLN A 81 11.61 -0.37 -9.43
N ALA A 82 12.15 0.83 -9.15
CA ALA A 82 12.05 2.02 -10.01
C ALA A 82 10.63 2.35 -10.50
N ARG A 83 9.60 2.09 -9.69
CA ARG A 83 8.20 2.35 -10.05
C ARG A 83 7.83 3.82 -9.85
N ARG A 84 6.87 4.29 -10.63
CA ARG A 84 6.25 5.61 -10.42
C ARG A 84 5.39 5.55 -9.16
N THR A 85 5.99 5.90 -8.03
CA THR A 85 5.25 6.13 -6.78
C THR A 85 4.60 7.50 -6.85
N VAL A 86 3.28 7.55 -6.72
CA VAL A 86 2.56 8.81 -6.50
C VAL A 86 2.38 8.98 -5.01
N ASP A 87 3.33 9.68 -4.40
CA ASP A 87 3.24 10.03 -3.00
C ASP A 87 2.48 11.36 -2.87
N SER A 88 1.32 11.33 -2.19
CA SER A 88 0.57 12.54 -1.85
C SER A 88 1.02 13.11 -0.49
N VAL A 89 2.06 12.56 0.14
CA VAL A 89 2.80 13.29 1.16
C VAL A 89 3.39 14.50 0.46
N CYS A 90 2.95 15.69 0.89
CA CYS A 90 3.60 16.93 0.56
C CYS A 90 5.09 16.82 0.94
N THR A 91 5.94 16.43 0.00
CA THR A 91 7.40 16.59 0.08
C THR A 91 7.76 18.05 -0.18
N SER A 92 7.06 18.96 0.49
CA SER A 92 7.32 20.40 0.50
C SER A 92 7.73 20.80 1.91
N CYS A 93 8.86 20.27 2.36
CA CYS A 93 9.76 20.91 3.33
C CYS A 93 11.00 20.02 3.52
N GLY A 94 12.15 20.50 3.07
CA GLY A 94 13.44 19.91 3.43
C GLY A 94 14.53 19.90 2.36
N ASP A 95 14.70 21.01 1.63
CA ASP A 95 15.96 21.35 0.98
C ASP A 95 16.21 22.86 1.20
N ASP A 96 16.62 23.22 2.41
CA ASP A 96 17.55 24.31 2.73
C ASP A 96 18.21 24.04 4.11
#